data_AF-A0A9P1ABV9-F1
#
_entry.id   AF-A0A9P1ABV9-F1
#
_cell.length_a   1.000
_cell.length_b   1.000
_cell.length_c   1.000
_cell.angle_alpha   90.00
_cell.angle_beta   90.00
_cell.angle_gamma   90.00
#
_symmetry.space_group_name_H-M   'P 1'
#
loop_
_entity.id
_entity.type
_entity.pdbx_description
1 polymer ?
#
loop_
_entity_poly.entity_id
_entity_poly.type
_entity_poly.pdbx_seq_one_letter_code
_entity_poly.pdbx_strand_id
1 'polypeptide(L)'
;MSGFFDRFLLPSTSIPTASDRRRIHQLTIINRQLEENLFDIKQKHEEEAFKLRLELDNQNEQMHRMLNEFNAEMEEMKAKLEKERAANEKLWRKLKDEKEKRKKWTFNFWKRSLEMPVCKICQEEYGEEELRVPRILECGHTLCTECSGRIRENEAIVCPWDRKISNIFNGELTKNYSVLQMNWEKKNEEDNEWLRPSPTTMTLFLSISISIALFSSLMFNWSVIGF
;
A
#
# COMPACT_ATOMS: atom_id res chain seq x y z
N MET A 1 -63.32 74.40 57.73
CA MET A 1 -64.29 74.42 56.62
C MET A 1 -63.58 74.96 55.40
N SER A 2 -63.85 74.35 54.23
CA SER A 2 -63.56 74.77 52.83
C SER A 2 -62.12 75.15 52.49
N GLY A 3 -61.38 74.46 51.62
CA GLY A 3 -61.81 73.74 50.42
C GLY A 3 -61.31 74.51 49.19
N PHE A 4 -60.20 74.07 48.59
CA PHE A 4 -59.69 74.56 47.31
C PHE A 4 -59.46 73.33 46.43
N PHE A 5 -60.43 73.05 45.55
CA PHE A 5 -60.34 72.00 44.54
C PHE A 5 -59.71 72.61 43.28
N ASP A 6 -58.55 72.09 42.88
CA ASP A 6 -57.97 72.37 41.57
C ASP A 6 -58.89 71.83 40.47
N ARG A 7 -59.33 72.74 39.61
CA ARG A 7 -60.25 72.52 38.51
C ARG A 7 -59.48 71.97 37.31
N PHE A 8 -59.56 70.66 37.10
CA PHE A 8 -59.25 70.04 35.80
C PHE A 8 -60.13 70.68 34.71
N LEU A 9 -59.51 71.37 33.76
CA LEU A 9 -60.16 71.81 32.52
C LEU A 9 -60.42 70.59 31.64
N LEU A 10 -61.68 70.15 31.59
CA LEU A 10 -62.16 69.21 30.58
C LEU A 10 -62.31 69.94 29.23
N PRO A 11 -61.99 69.31 28.08
CA PRO A 11 -62.17 69.94 26.77
C PRO A 11 -63.65 70.20 26.49
N SER A 12 -63.97 71.39 25.94
CA SER A 12 -65.32 71.77 25.55
C SER A 12 -65.86 70.85 24.44
N THR A 13 -66.88 70.05 24.74
CA THR A 13 -67.61 69.24 23.77
C THR A 13 -68.61 70.10 23.00
N SER A 14 -68.23 70.54 21.80
CA SER A 14 -69.19 71.14 20.86
C SER A 14 -70.13 70.06 20.31
N ILE A 15 -71.43 70.36 20.26
CA ILE A 15 -72.44 69.43 19.72
C ILE A 15 -72.21 69.30 18.19
N PRO A 16 -72.07 68.08 17.65
CA PRO A 16 -71.79 67.88 16.23
C PRO A 16 -72.85 68.52 15.34
N THR A 17 -72.45 69.16 14.24
CA THR A 17 -73.40 69.73 13.28
C THR A 17 -74.06 68.62 12.44
N ALA A 18 -75.14 68.94 11.71
CA ALA A 18 -75.78 67.96 10.82
C ALA A 18 -74.85 67.46 9.69
N SER A 19 -73.88 68.29 9.28
CA SER A 19 -72.82 67.90 8.34
C SER A 19 -71.85 66.90 8.97
N ASP A 20 -71.45 67.14 10.22
CA ASP A 20 -70.56 66.24 10.96
C ASP A 20 -71.22 64.88 11.19
N ARG A 21 -72.51 64.85 11.52
CA ARG A 21 -73.29 63.59 11.64
C ARG A 21 -73.30 62.79 10.34
N ARG A 22 -73.46 63.44 9.18
CA ARG A 22 -73.42 62.77 7.87
C ARG A 22 -72.03 62.20 7.57
N ARG A 23 -70.97 62.96 7.84
CA ARG A 23 -69.58 62.50 7.68
C ARG A 23 -69.26 61.32 8.59
N ILE A 24 -69.66 61.39 9.86
CA ILE A 24 -69.47 60.29 10.82
C ILE A 24 -70.18 59.03 10.32
N HIS A 25 -71.44 59.12 9.88
CA HIS A 25 -72.16 57.98 9.34
C HIS A 25 -71.50 57.38 8.09
N GLN A 26 -71.03 58.21 7.16
CA GLN A 26 -70.28 57.76 5.99
C GLN A 26 -68.98 57.07 6.38
N LEU A 27 -68.21 57.65 7.31
CA LEU A 27 -66.99 57.04 7.84
C LEU A 27 -67.26 55.70 8.53
N THR A 28 -68.37 55.57 9.26
CA THR A 28 -68.77 54.29 9.88
C THR A 28 -69.02 53.21 8.83
N ILE A 29 -69.72 53.54 7.73
CA ILE A 29 -69.96 52.58 6.65
C ILE A 29 -68.64 52.15 5.99
N ILE A 30 -67.78 53.13 5.67
CA ILE A 30 -66.47 52.87 5.05
C ILE A 30 -65.59 52.02 5.97
N ASN A 31 -65.52 52.34 7.26
CA ASN A 31 -64.72 51.59 8.23
C ASN A 31 -65.20 50.13 8.35
N ARG A 32 -66.51 49.90 8.42
CA ARG A 32 -67.06 48.54 8.41
C ARG A 32 -66.65 47.78 7.13
N GLN A 33 -66.73 48.44 5.98
CA GLN A 33 -66.37 47.82 4.71
C GLN A 33 -64.86 47.53 4.60
N LEU A 34 -64.02 48.39 5.19
CA LEU A 34 -62.59 48.15 5.31
C LEU A 34 -62.29 46.96 6.24
N GLU A 35 -63.00 46.84 7.36
CA GLU A 35 -62.85 45.72 8.29
C GLU A 35 -63.22 44.39 7.63
N GLU A 36 -64.33 44.34 6.89
CA GLU A 36 -64.75 43.16 6.11
C GLU A 36 -63.71 42.79 5.05
N ASN A 37 -63.24 43.76 4.25
CA ASN A 37 -62.20 43.52 3.25
C ASN A 37 -60.88 43.03 3.88
N LEU A 38 -60.48 43.59 5.03
CA LEU A 38 -59.29 43.15 5.76
C LEU A 38 -59.44 41.73 6.28
N PHE A 39 -60.63 41.35 6.74
CA PHE A 39 -60.92 39.99 7.17
C PHE A 39 -60.77 39.00 6.00
N ASP A 40 -61.39 39.29 4.86
CA ASP A 40 -61.30 38.45 3.66
C ASP A 40 -59.87 38.31 3.15
N ILE A 41 -59.09 39.40 3.15
CA ILE A 41 -57.68 39.39 2.74
C ILE A 41 -56.86 38.51 3.69
N LYS A 42 -57.06 38.63 5.01
CA LYS A 42 -56.35 37.81 5.99
C LYS A 42 -56.66 36.33 5.82
N GLN A 43 -57.93 35.97 5.67
CA GLN A 43 -58.32 34.58 5.47
C GLN A 43 -57.71 33.99 4.21
N LYS A 44 -57.76 34.72 3.09
CA LYS A 44 -57.10 34.28 1.83
C LYS A 44 -55.60 34.11 2.00
N HIS A 45 -54.93 35.03 2.67
CA HIS A 45 -53.50 34.91 2.96
C HIS A 45 -53.18 33.70 3.83
N GLU A 46 -54.00 33.39 4.82
CA GLU A 46 -53.83 32.21 5.68
C GLU A 46 -54.01 30.92 4.89
N GLU A 47 -55.02 30.85 4.02
CA GLU A 47 -55.26 29.72 3.12
C GLU A 47 -54.10 29.51 2.13
N GLU A 48 -53.59 30.58 1.54
CA GLU A 48 -52.42 30.53 0.65
C GLU A 48 -51.16 30.09 1.41
N ALA A 49 -50.92 30.63 2.60
CA ALA A 49 -49.79 30.24 3.44
C ALA A 49 -49.87 28.78 3.89
N PHE A 50 -51.08 28.25 4.10
CA PHE A 50 -51.29 26.84 4.39
C PHE A 50 -50.96 25.96 3.17
N LYS A 51 -51.46 26.32 1.97
CA LYS A 51 -51.15 25.60 0.72
C LYS A 51 -49.66 25.56 0.44
N LEU A 52 -48.97 26.69 0.59
CA LEU A 52 -47.52 26.77 0.39
C LEU A 52 -46.74 25.90 1.36
N ARG A 53 -47.16 25.83 2.63
CA ARG A 53 -46.53 24.92 3.61
C ARG A 53 -46.72 23.46 3.23
N LEU A 54 -47.93 23.07 2.84
CA LEU A 54 -48.21 21.70 2.43
C LEU A 54 -47.39 21.29 1.20
N GLU A 55 -47.27 22.19 0.22
CA GLU A 55 -46.44 21.94 -0.97
C GLU A 55 -44.96 21.82 -0.61
N LEU A 56 -44.44 22.69 0.27
CA LEU A 56 -43.07 22.62 0.75
C LEU A 56 -42.80 21.30 1.49
N ASP A 57 -43.73 20.85 2.33
CA ASP A 57 -43.60 19.58 3.05
C ASP A 57 -43.57 18.40 2.07
N ASN A 58 -44.46 18.39 1.07
CA ASN A 58 -44.47 17.37 0.03
C ASN A 58 -43.16 17.37 -0.80
N GLN A 59 -42.64 18.55 -1.15
CA GLN A 59 -41.36 18.68 -1.85
C GLN A 59 -40.18 18.22 -1.00
N ASN A 60 -40.17 18.55 0.29
CA ASN A 60 -39.15 18.09 1.22
C ASN A 60 -39.17 16.57 1.35
N GLU A 61 -40.35 15.96 1.46
CA GLU A 61 -40.47 14.51 1.49
C GLU A 61 -40.01 13.86 0.18
N GLN A 62 -40.37 14.42 -0.98
CA GLN A 62 -39.87 13.95 -2.27
C GLN A 62 -38.35 14.03 -2.36
N MET A 63 -37.77 15.15 -1.93
CA MET A 63 -36.32 15.36 -1.89
C MET A 63 -35.64 14.33 -0.98
N HIS A 64 -36.19 14.08 0.20
CA HIS A 64 -35.66 13.08 1.12
C HIS A 64 -35.73 11.66 0.54
N ARG A 65 -36.81 11.31 -0.15
CA ARG A 65 -36.91 10.02 -0.86
C ARG A 65 -35.81 9.88 -1.92
N MET A 66 -35.65 10.88 -2.79
CA MET A 66 -34.60 10.87 -3.81
C MET A 66 -33.19 10.79 -3.21
N LEU A 67 -32.92 11.53 -2.12
CA LEU A 67 -31.63 11.49 -1.46
C LEU A 67 -31.33 10.11 -0.85
N ASN A 68 -32.33 9.47 -0.27
CA ASN A 68 -32.17 8.13 0.31
C ASN A 68 -31.92 7.08 -0.77
N GLU A 69 -32.64 7.14 -1.89
CA GLU A 69 -32.42 6.27 -3.05
C GLU A 69 -31.01 6.45 -3.61
N PHE A 70 -30.59 7.69 -3.86
CA PHE A 70 -29.24 7.99 -4.33
C PHE A 70 -28.16 7.50 -3.37
N ASN A 71 -28.33 7.70 -2.06
CA ASN A 71 -27.40 7.20 -1.07
C ASN A 71 -27.33 5.66 -1.07
N ALA A 72 -28.46 4.97 -1.21
CA ALA A 72 -28.48 3.51 -1.28
C ALA A 72 -27.73 2.99 -2.52
N GLU A 73 -27.95 3.60 -3.69
CA GLU A 73 -27.22 3.27 -4.92
C GLU A 73 -25.72 3.50 -4.79
N MET A 74 -25.33 4.62 -4.16
CA MET A 74 -23.93 4.95 -3.91
C MET A 74 -23.26 3.95 -2.96
N GLU A 75 -23.96 3.50 -1.91
CA GLU A 75 -23.42 2.47 -1.01
C GLU A 75 -23.29 1.11 -1.70
N GLU A 76 -24.24 0.73 -2.57
CA GLU A 76 -24.10 -0.48 -3.39
C GLU A 76 -22.89 -0.41 -4.32
N MET A 77 -22.70 0.75 -4.98
CA MET A 77 -21.56 0.97 -5.88
C MET A 77 -20.22 0.93 -5.13
N LYS A 78 -20.15 1.56 -3.95
CA LYS A 78 -18.96 1.50 -3.08
C LYS A 78 -18.65 0.06 -2.68
N ALA A 79 -19.65 -0.72 -2.26
CA ALA A 79 -19.46 -2.11 -1.89
C ALA A 79 -18.93 -2.97 -3.05
N LYS A 80 -19.42 -2.74 -4.28
CA LYS A 80 -18.89 -3.38 -5.50
C LYS A 80 -17.42 -3.02 -5.73
N LEU A 81 -17.08 -1.73 -5.65
CA LEU A 81 -15.71 -1.25 -5.84
C LEU A 81 -14.75 -1.83 -4.79
N GLU A 82 -15.16 -1.92 -3.53
CA GLU A 82 -14.35 -2.52 -2.47
C GLU A 82 -14.10 -4.01 -2.70
N LYS A 83 -15.13 -4.75 -3.14
CA LYS A 83 -15.00 -6.16 -3.48
C LYS A 83 -14.02 -6.37 -4.63
N GLU A 84 -14.09 -5.54 -5.68
CA GLU A 84 -13.14 -5.58 -6.79
C GLU A 84 -11.72 -5.23 -6.36
N ARG A 85 -11.55 -4.17 -5.56
CA ARG A 85 -10.24 -3.80 -5.00
C ARG A 85 -9.63 -4.94 -4.19
N ALA A 86 -10.40 -5.57 -3.32
CA ALA A 86 -9.94 -6.71 -2.52
C ALA A 86 -9.59 -7.93 -3.40
N ALA A 87 -10.36 -8.20 -4.46
CA ALA A 87 -10.04 -9.26 -5.42
C ALA A 87 -8.76 -8.97 -6.19
N ASN A 88 -8.59 -7.73 -6.66
CA ASN A 88 -7.40 -7.29 -7.40
C ASN A 88 -6.15 -7.33 -6.51
N GLU A 89 -6.25 -6.89 -5.26
CA GLU A 89 -5.14 -6.97 -4.30
C GLU A 89 -4.67 -8.42 -4.08
N LYS A 90 -5.61 -9.36 -3.93
CA LYS A 90 -5.28 -10.80 -3.83
C LYS A 90 -4.55 -11.29 -5.08
N LEU A 91 -4.96 -10.86 -6.27
CA LEU A 91 -4.28 -11.20 -7.52
C LEU A 91 -2.86 -10.63 -7.56
N TRP A 92 -2.67 -9.37 -7.19
CA TRP A 92 -1.36 -8.73 -7.12
C TRP A 92 -0.42 -9.43 -6.14
N ARG A 93 -0.91 -9.85 -4.96
CA ARG A 93 -0.13 -10.64 -4.00
C ARG A 93 0.36 -11.95 -4.62
N LYS A 94 -0.53 -12.71 -5.27
CA LYS A 94 -0.17 -13.96 -5.96
C LYS A 94 0.89 -13.74 -7.04
N LEU A 95 0.71 -12.71 -7.87
CA LEU A 95 1.68 -12.37 -8.92
C LEU A 95 3.04 -11.99 -8.34
N LYS A 96 3.05 -11.23 -7.24
CA LYS A 96 4.29 -10.85 -6.53
C LYS A 96 5.00 -12.08 -5.98
N ASP A 97 4.27 -12.99 -5.34
CA ASP A 97 4.83 -14.23 -4.79
C ASP A 97 5.36 -15.14 -5.90
N GLU A 98 4.64 -15.30 -7.01
CA GLU A 98 5.12 -16.07 -8.17
C GLU A 98 6.37 -15.44 -8.80
N LYS A 99 6.41 -14.12 -8.91
CA LYS A 99 7.57 -13.40 -9.43
C LYS A 99 8.79 -13.60 -8.52
N GLU A 100 8.62 -13.56 -7.20
CA GLU A 100 9.71 -13.83 -6.26
C GLU A 100 10.11 -15.30 -6.22
N LYS A 101 9.17 -16.24 -6.31
CA LYS A 101 9.48 -17.66 -6.50
C LYS A 101 10.28 -17.88 -7.78
N ARG A 102 9.91 -17.22 -8.87
CA ARG A 102 10.63 -17.29 -10.16
C ARG A 102 12.03 -16.69 -10.04
N LYS A 103 12.18 -15.53 -9.41
CA LYS A 103 13.50 -14.94 -9.15
C LYS A 103 14.37 -15.84 -8.27
N LYS A 104 13.82 -16.37 -7.17
CA LYS A 104 14.53 -17.30 -6.29
C LYS A 104 14.90 -18.60 -7.00
N TRP A 105 13.97 -19.16 -7.78
CA TRP A 105 14.21 -20.36 -8.57
C TRP A 105 15.28 -20.13 -9.62
N THR A 106 15.18 -19.05 -10.41
CA THR A 106 16.21 -18.71 -11.40
C THR A 106 17.56 -18.44 -10.73
N PHE A 107 17.60 -17.64 -9.66
CA PHE A 107 18.83 -17.39 -8.90
C PHE A 107 19.43 -18.70 -8.38
N ASN A 108 18.66 -19.54 -7.68
CA ASN A 108 19.15 -20.82 -7.15
C ASN A 108 19.53 -21.82 -8.25
N PHE A 109 18.82 -21.81 -9.38
CA PHE A 109 19.13 -22.65 -10.54
C PHE A 109 20.47 -22.24 -11.15
N TRP A 110 20.67 -20.95 -11.42
CA TRP A 110 21.95 -20.43 -11.91
C TRP A 110 23.07 -20.66 -10.90
N LYS A 111 22.79 -20.43 -9.62
CA LYS A 111 23.68 -20.71 -8.49
C LYS A 111 24.16 -22.17 -8.54
N ARG A 112 23.25 -23.15 -8.56
CA ARG A 112 23.59 -24.58 -8.63
C ARG A 112 24.29 -24.99 -9.93
N SER A 113 23.89 -24.41 -11.07
CA SER A 113 24.52 -24.69 -12.38
C SER A 113 25.94 -24.11 -12.52
N LEU A 114 26.31 -23.10 -11.73
CA LEU A 114 27.69 -22.61 -11.61
C LEU A 114 28.48 -23.32 -10.49
N GLU A 115 27.81 -23.98 -9.55
CA GLU A 115 28.43 -24.28 -8.26
C GLU A 115 29.07 -25.64 -8.11
N MET A 116 28.73 -26.69 -8.86
CA MET A 116 29.51 -27.94 -8.77
C MET A 116 29.95 -28.43 -10.15
N PRO A 117 31.25 -28.31 -10.50
CA PRO A 117 31.78 -28.93 -11.70
C PRO A 117 31.66 -30.45 -11.55
N VAL A 118 30.85 -31.03 -12.43
CA VAL A 118 30.61 -32.47 -12.54
C VAL A 118 31.26 -33.02 -13.80
N CYS A 119 31.55 -34.31 -13.81
CA CYS A 119 31.93 -35.00 -15.03
C CYS A 119 30.75 -35.08 -16.00
N LYS A 120 30.89 -34.57 -17.23
CA LYS A 120 29.77 -34.61 -18.20
C LYS A 120 29.47 -36.01 -18.77
N ILE A 121 30.27 -37.03 -18.43
CA ILE A 121 29.98 -38.43 -18.77
C ILE A 121 29.13 -39.09 -17.69
N CYS A 122 29.63 -39.17 -16.45
CA CYS A 122 28.92 -39.85 -15.36
C CYS A 122 27.99 -38.95 -14.53
N GLN A 123 28.04 -37.62 -14.72
CA GLN A 123 27.28 -36.59 -14.00
C GLN A 123 27.57 -36.49 -12.51
N GLU A 124 28.68 -37.09 -12.07
CA GLU A 124 29.13 -37.11 -10.68
C GLU A 124 30.10 -35.95 -10.42
N GLU A 125 30.12 -35.45 -9.19
CA GLU A 125 30.96 -34.34 -8.77
C GLU A 125 32.45 -34.71 -8.82
N TYR A 126 33.27 -33.74 -9.24
CA TYR A 126 34.72 -33.89 -9.13
C TYR A 126 35.17 -33.83 -7.68
N GLY A 127 36.26 -34.51 -7.36
CA GLY A 127 36.79 -34.52 -6.00
C GLY A 127 38.25 -34.96 -5.97
N GLU A 128 38.85 -34.93 -4.78
CA GLU A 128 40.21 -35.42 -4.56
C GLU A 128 40.28 -36.95 -4.48
N GLU A 129 39.12 -37.62 -4.36
CA GLU A 129 39.00 -39.08 -4.45
C GLU A 129 39.55 -39.58 -5.80
N GLU A 130 40.38 -40.63 -5.77
CA GLU A 130 41.17 -41.10 -6.92
C GLU A 130 40.37 -41.21 -8.24
N LEU A 131 39.15 -41.77 -8.15
CA LEU A 131 38.24 -41.98 -9.29
C LEU A 131 37.55 -40.71 -9.78
N ARG A 132 37.37 -39.72 -8.89
CA ARG A 132 36.68 -38.45 -9.15
C ARG A 132 37.62 -37.29 -9.45
N VAL A 133 38.95 -37.50 -9.41
CA VAL A 133 39.92 -36.46 -9.79
C VAL A 133 39.65 -35.99 -11.22
N PRO A 134 39.44 -34.68 -11.46
CA PRO A 134 39.27 -34.12 -12.78
C PRO A 134 40.60 -34.14 -13.54
N ARG A 135 40.58 -34.62 -14.77
CA ARG A 135 41.70 -34.75 -15.69
C ARG A 135 41.44 -33.96 -16.96
N ILE A 136 42.42 -33.16 -17.40
CA ILE A 136 42.30 -32.30 -18.59
C ILE A 136 42.85 -33.02 -19.82
N LEU A 137 42.07 -33.03 -20.90
CA LEU A 137 42.50 -33.40 -22.24
C LEU A 137 43.26 -32.24 -22.90
N GLU A 138 44.06 -32.51 -23.94
CA GLU A 138 44.80 -31.47 -24.68
C GLU A 138 43.88 -30.41 -25.32
N CYS A 139 42.63 -30.78 -25.60
CA CYS A 139 41.61 -29.86 -26.09
C CYS A 139 41.04 -28.91 -25.02
N GLY A 140 41.37 -29.11 -23.75
CA GLY A 140 40.88 -28.32 -22.61
C GLY A 140 39.62 -28.87 -21.94
N HIS A 141 39.01 -29.94 -22.48
CA HIS A 141 37.88 -30.58 -21.82
C HIS A 141 38.32 -31.44 -20.63
N THR A 142 37.45 -31.54 -19.61
CA THR A 142 37.74 -32.24 -18.36
C THR A 142 36.88 -33.50 -18.20
N LEU A 143 37.49 -34.59 -17.76
CA LEU A 143 36.87 -35.89 -17.42
C LEU A 143 37.29 -36.34 -16.03
N CYS A 144 36.53 -37.20 -15.33
CA CYS A 144 37.06 -37.80 -14.10
C CYS A 144 38.02 -38.95 -14.45
N THR A 145 38.95 -39.29 -13.54
CA THR A 145 39.90 -40.40 -13.72
C THR A 145 39.21 -41.71 -14.14
N GLU A 146 38.06 -42.02 -13.54
CA GLU A 146 37.31 -43.22 -13.89
C GLU A 146 36.80 -43.20 -15.34
N CYS A 147 36.18 -42.08 -15.75
CA CYS A 147 35.64 -41.96 -17.10
C CYS A 147 36.73 -41.87 -18.16
N SER A 148 37.85 -41.19 -17.88
CA SER A 148 38.99 -41.15 -18.79
C SER A 148 39.64 -42.53 -18.94
N GLY A 149 39.71 -43.33 -17.87
CA GLY A 149 40.18 -44.70 -17.92
C GLY A 149 39.30 -45.61 -18.77
N ARG A 150 37.97 -45.43 -18.73
CA ARG A 150 37.01 -46.25 -19.53
C ARG A 150 37.08 -46.00 -21.03
N ILE A 151 37.37 -44.76 -21.46
CA ILE A 151 37.41 -44.39 -22.89
C ILE A 151 38.83 -44.34 -23.47
N ARG A 152 39.83 -44.70 -22.66
CA ARG A 152 41.23 -44.76 -23.07
C ARG A 152 41.42 -45.95 -23.99
N GLU A 153 42.05 -45.69 -25.14
CA GLU A 153 42.50 -46.72 -26.07
C GLU A 153 44.03 -46.63 -26.18
N ASN A 154 44.74 -47.64 -25.71
CA ASN A 154 46.20 -47.66 -25.59
C ASN A 154 46.74 -46.45 -24.78
N GLU A 155 47.49 -45.56 -25.42
CA GLU A 155 48.09 -44.36 -24.83
C GLU A 155 47.39 -43.07 -25.30
N ALA A 156 46.16 -43.15 -25.82
CA ALA A 156 45.42 -42.01 -26.31
C ALA A 156 43.95 -42.01 -25.86
N ILE A 157 43.37 -40.82 -25.78
CA ILE A 157 41.94 -40.61 -25.60
C ILE A 157 41.42 -39.72 -26.72
N VAL A 158 40.32 -40.13 -27.34
CA VAL A 158 39.53 -39.28 -28.23
C VAL A 158 38.51 -38.53 -27.40
N CYS A 159 38.57 -37.20 -27.43
CA CYS A 159 37.63 -36.36 -26.71
C CYS A 159 36.17 -36.64 -27.14
N PRO A 160 35.24 -36.92 -26.21
CA PRO A 160 33.84 -37.19 -26.54
C PRO A 160 33.09 -36.00 -27.15
N TRP A 161 33.58 -34.78 -26.97
CA TRP A 161 32.87 -33.55 -27.36
C TRP A 161 33.34 -32.96 -28.68
N ASP A 162 34.66 -32.92 -28.91
CA ASP A 162 35.24 -32.33 -30.12
C ASP A 162 36.12 -33.30 -30.93
N ARG A 163 36.19 -34.57 -30.50
CA ARG A 163 36.94 -35.66 -31.16
C ARG A 163 38.43 -35.42 -31.34
N LYS A 164 39.01 -34.42 -30.65
CA LYS A 164 40.46 -34.22 -30.63
C LYS A 164 41.13 -35.33 -29.83
N ILE A 165 42.27 -35.79 -30.33
CA ILE A 165 43.08 -36.82 -29.67
C ILE A 165 43.92 -36.14 -28.59
N SER A 166 44.07 -36.79 -27.44
CA SER A 166 44.99 -36.41 -26.38
C SER A 166 45.88 -37.59 -26.05
N ASN A 167 47.19 -37.40 -26.15
CA ASN A 167 48.15 -38.46 -25.85
C ASN A 167 48.45 -38.46 -24.35
N ILE A 168 48.58 -39.66 -23.78
CA ILE A 168 48.80 -39.87 -22.35
C ILE A 168 50.29 -40.09 -22.13
N PHE A 169 50.98 -39.06 -21.65
CA PHE A 169 52.38 -39.16 -21.28
C PHE A 169 52.52 -39.73 -19.86
N ASN A 170 53.39 -40.73 -19.67
CA ASN A 170 53.64 -41.39 -18.38
C ASN A 170 52.42 -42.05 -17.73
N GLY A 171 51.45 -42.49 -18.54
CA GLY A 171 50.32 -43.30 -18.07
C GLY A 171 49.16 -42.53 -17.44
N GLU A 172 49.27 -41.21 -17.20
CA GLU A 172 48.19 -40.39 -16.65
C GLU A 172 48.02 -39.04 -17.37
N LEU A 173 46.77 -38.56 -17.42
CA LEU A 173 46.44 -37.19 -17.85
C LEU A 173 46.69 -36.18 -16.72
N THR A 174 46.95 -34.92 -17.08
CA THR A 174 47.16 -33.83 -16.13
C THR A 174 45.91 -33.58 -15.27
N LYS A 175 46.10 -33.43 -13.95
CA LYS A 175 45.02 -33.06 -13.02
C LYS A 175 44.55 -31.63 -13.28
N ASN A 176 43.25 -31.40 -13.23
CA ASN A 176 42.67 -30.06 -13.28
C ASN A 176 42.63 -29.44 -11.87
N TYR A 177 43.75 -28.86 -11.43
CA TYR A 177 43.84 -28.23 -10.12
C TYR A 177 42.88 -27.05 -9.96
N SER A 178 42.54 -26.34 -11.05
CA SER A 178 41.56 -25.24 -10.99
C SER A 178 40.17 -25.74 -10.62
N VAL A 179 39.73 -26.88 -11.17
CA VAL A 179 38.44 -27.49 -10.82
C VAL A 179 38.46 -28.04 -9.40
N LEU A 180 39.58 -28.66 -8.97
CA LEU A 180 39.73 -29.13 -7.58
C LEU A 180 39.68 -27.98 -6.58
N GLN A 181 40.38 -26.87 -6.85
CA GLN A 181 40.38 -25.69 -6.01
C GLN A 181 38.97 -25.09 -5.88
N MET A 182 38.24 -24.99 -6.98
CA MET A 182 36.84 -24.53 -6.96
C MET A 182 35.95 -25.42 -6.07
N ASN A 183 36.17 -26.74 -6.06
CA ASN A 183 35.41 -27.66 -5.22
C ASN A 183 35.83 -27.57 -3.75
N TRP A 184 37.12 -27.39 -3.49
CA TRP A 184 37.66 -27.26 -2.14
C TRP A 184 37.20 -25.96 -1.46
N GLU A 185 37.28 -24.83 -2.16
CA GLU A 185 36.80 -23.53 -1.67
C GLU A 185 35.31 -23.60 -1.30
N LYS A 186 34.50 -24.31 -2.09
CA LYS A 186 33.06 -24.45 -1.83
C LYS A 186 32.72 -25.37 -0.67
N LYS A 187 33.37 -26.53 -0.54
CA LYS A 187 33.18 -27.40 0.64
C LYS A 187 33.51 -26.64 1.92
N ASN A 188 34.57 -25.84 1.90
CA ASN A 188 34.91 -24.96 3.01
C ASN A 188 33.88 -23.83 3.23
N GLU A 189 33.25 -23.28 2.20
CA GLU A 189 32.17 -22.29 2.37
C GLU A 189 30.91 -22.90 2.98
N GLU A 190 30.52 -24.11 2.57
CA GLU A 190 29.36 -24.84 3.11
C GLU A 190 29.60 -25.26 4.58
N ASP A 191 30.78 -25.77 4.89
CA ASP A 191 31.15 -26.17 6.26
C ASP A 191 31.25 -24.96 7.21
N ASN A 192 31.61 -23.79 6.69
CA ASN A 192 31.69 -22.53 7.44
C ASN A 192 30.39 -21.70 7.40
N GLU A 193 29.30 -22.20 6.83
CA GLU A 193 28.04 -21.46 6.73
C GLU A 193 27.46 -21.08 8.11
N TRP A 194 27.75 -21.85 9.16
CA TRP A 194 27.42 -21.55 10.56
C TRP A 194 28.25 -20.42 11.19
N LEU A 195 29.44 -20.13 10.66
CA LEU A 195 30.31 -19.06 11.15
C LEU A 195 30.06 -17.73 10.44
N ARG A 196 29.19 -17.70 9.40
CA ARG A 196 28.89 -16.46 8.67
C ARG A 196 27.85 -15.64 9.46
N PRO A 197 28.23 -14.49 10.06
CA PRO A 197 27.24 -13.63 10.69
C PRO A 197 26.23 -13.17 9.63
N SER A 198 24.94 -13.40 9.88
CA SER A 198 23.87 -12.93 9.00
C SER A 198 23.99 -11.40 8.76
N PRO A 199 23.48 -10.87 7.64
CA PRO A 199 23.48 -9.43 7.40
C PRO A 199 22.89 -8.62 8.58
N THR A 200 21.90 -9.18 9.26
CA THR A 200 21.30 -8.58 10.47
C THR A 200 22.26 -8.55 11.65
N THR A 201 23.04 -9.61 11.88
CA THR A 201 24.07 -9.62 12.93
C THR A 201 25.23 -8.67 12.60
N MET A 202 25.66 -8.58 11.34
CA MET A 202 26.67 -7.60 10.90
C MET A 202 26.22 -6.14 11.14
N THR A 203 24.95 -5.82 10.85
CA THR A 203 24.40 -4.48 11.14
C THR A 203 24.30 -4.19 12.63
N LEU A 204 23.96 -5.19 13.45
CA LEU A 204 23.92 -5.06 14.91
C LEU A 204 25.33 -4.78 15.47
N PHE A 205 26.35 -5.54 15.04
CA PHE A 205 27.73 -5.30 15.45
C PHE A 205 28.21 -3.89 15.11
N LEU A 206 27.97 -3.42 13.88
CA LEU A 206 28.31 -2.06 13.48
C LEU A 206 27.56 -1.00 14.31
N SER A 207 26.27 -1.21 14.58
CA SER A 207 25.47 -0.28 15.40
C SER A 207 25.96 -0.19 16.85
N ILE A 208 26.38 -1.32 17.42
CA ILE A 208 26.94 -1.40 18.78
C ILE A 208 28.30 -0.72 18.81
N SER A 209 29.17 -0.97 17.82
CA SER A 209 30.48 -0.31 17.73
C SER A 209 30.36 1.21 17.58
N ILE A 210 29.44 1.69 16.74
CA ILE A 210 29.16 3.12 16.58
C ILE A 210 28.63 3.71 17.89
N SER A 211 27.71 3.02 18.57
CA SER A 211 27.15 3.47 19.85
C SER A 211 28.22 3.56 20.94
N ILE A 212 29.11 2.57 21.03
CA ILE A 212 30.25 2.58 21.96
C ILE A 212 31.18 3.75 21.63
N ALA A 213 31.52 3.97 20.35
CA ALA A 213 32.38 5.06 19.94
C ALA A 213 31.77 6.43 20.28
N LEU A 214 30.47 6.63 20.01
CA LEU A 214 29.74 7.86 20.35
C LEU A 214 29.66 8.07 21.87
N PHE A 215 29.45 6.99 22.63
CA PHE A 215 29.44 7.05 24.09
C PHE A 215 30.82 7.37 24.66
N SER A 216 31.89 6.81 24.11
CA SER A 216 33.27 7.16 24.44
C SER A 216 33.59 8.63 24.09
N SER A 217 33.14 9.13 22.94
CA SER A 217 33.31 10.54 22.55
C SER A 217 32.52 11.50 23.44
N LEU A 218 31.32 11.13 23.87
CA LEU A 218 30.52 11.91 24.82
C LEU A 218 31.15 11.92 26.21
N MET A 219 31.68 10.78 26.68
CA MET A 219 32.39 10.70 27.95
C MET A 219 33.70 11.53 27.91
N PHE A 220 34.46 11.48 26.82
CA PHE A 220 35.65 12.31 26.62
C PHE A 220 35.31 13.81 26.56
N ASN A 221 34.23 14.21 25.87
CA ASN A 221 33.78 15.60 25.85
C ASN A 221 33.25 16.09 27.21
N TRP A 222 32.65 15.20 28.01
CA TRP A 222 32.19 15.55 29.36
C TRP A 222 33.39 15.78 30.30
N SER A 223 34.48 15.02 30.16
CA SER A 223 35.72 15.26 30.92
C SER A 223 36.45 16.56 30.53
N VAL A 224 36.18 17.13 29.36
CA VAL A 224 36.77 18.40 28.89
C VAL A 224 35.90 19.62 29.27
N ILE A 225 34.61 19.41 29.52
CA ILE A 225 33.63 20.50 29.81
C ILE A 225 33.23 20.53 31.30
N GLY A 226 33.56 19.51 32.09
CA GLY A 226 33.30 19.45 33.53
C GLY A 226 34.37 20.11 34.39
N PHE A 227 34.08 21.33 34.85
CA PHE A 227 34.52 21.89 36.12
C PHE A 227 33.91 21.12 37.30
#